data_AF-A0AAD3Z8Y6-F1
#
_entry.id   AF-A0AAD3Z8Y6-F1
#
_cell.length_a   1.000
_cell.length_b   1.000
_cell.length_c   1.000
_cell.angle_alpha   90.00
_cell.angle_beta   90.00
_cell.angle_gamma   90.00
#
_symmetry.space_group_name_H-M   'P 1'
#
loop_
_entity.id
_entity.type
_entity.pdbx_description
1 polymer ?
#
loop_
_entity_poly.entity_id
_entity_poly.type
_entity_poly.pdbx_seq_one_letter_code
_entity_poly.pdbx_strand_id
1 'polypeptide(L)' 'MPLTQLETWYLNEAIKGETLLCQKLAAYANQVQDETLRGLIQNLQKTCLRHVEILASYAE' A
#
# COMPACT_ATOMS: atom_id res chain seq x y z
N MET A 1 7.57 22.43 -4.01
CA MET A 1 6.37 23.27 -4.23
C MET A 1 5.32 22.77 -3.26
N PRO A 2 4.68 23.61 -2.44
CA PRO A 2 3.65 23.15 -1.52
C PRO A 2 2.48 22.57 -2.32
N LEU A 3 1.98 21.40 -1.90
CA LEU A 3 0.77 20.82 -2.45
C LEU A 3 -0.42 21.72 -2.17
N THR A 4 -1.36 21.78 -3.10
CA THR A 4 -2.68 22.36 -2.84
C THR A 4 -3.44 21.53 -1.81
N GLN A 5 -4.50 22.09 -1.25
CA GLN A 5 -5.37 21.37 -0.31
C GLN A 5 -5.97 20.11 -0.95
N LEU A 6 -6.36 20.18 -2.23
CA LEU A 6 -6.92 19.04 -2.95
C LEU A 6 -5.88 17.94 -3.18
N GLU A 7 -4.66 18.32 -3.58
CA GLU A 7 -3.55 17.37 -3.76
C GLU A 7 -3.15 16.72 -2.44
N THR A 8 -3.12 17.49 -1.35
CA THR A 8 -2.86 16.97 0.00
C THR A 8 -3.94 15.99 0.44
N TRP A 9 -5.21 16.32 0.21
CA TRP A 9 -6.32 15.41 0.51
C TRP A 9 -6.22 14.12 -0.32
N TYR A 10 -5.98 14.24 -1.62
CA TYR A 10 -5.85 13.09 -2.52
C TYR A 10 -4.66 12.20 -2.13
N LEU A 11 -3.51 12.80 -1.82
CA LEU A 11 -2.33 12.08 -1.34
C LEU A 11 -2.64 11.26 -0.08
N ASN A 12 -3.33 11.87 0.89
CA ASN A 12 -3.74 11.18 2.11
C ASN A 12 -4.72 10.02 1.83
N GLU A 13 -5.69 10.20 0.92
CA GLU A 13 -6.60 9.12 0.53
C GLU A 13 -5.87 7.99 -0.20
N ALA A 14 -4.90 8.32 -1.06
CA ALA A 14 -4.05 7.33 -1.73
C ALA A 14 -3.22 6.51 -0.72
N ILE A 15 -2.60 7.17 0.27
CA ILE A 15 -1.85 6.51 1.35
C ILE A 15 -2.76 5.57 2.15
N LYS A 16 -3.98 6.01 2.50
CA LYS A 16 -4.96 5.17 3.21
C LYS A 16 -5.34 3.95 2.38
N GLY A 17 -5.62 4.13 1.09
CA GLY A 17 -6.00 3.05 0.17
C GLY A 17 -4.91 1.97 0.07
N GLU A 18 -3.67 2.39 -0.16
CA GLU A 18 -2.52 1.48 -0.25
C GLU A 18 -2.23 0.79 1.10
N THR A 19 -2.37 1.50 2.21
CA THR A 19 -2.21 0.92 3.56
C THR A 19 -3.26 -0.17 3.83
N LEU A 20 -4.53 0.07 3.47
CA LEU A 20 -5.61 -0.92 3.58
C LEU A 20 -5.35 -2.14 2.69
N LEU A 21 -4.80 -1.93 1.50
CA LEU A 21 -4.43 -3.03 0.60
C LEU A 21 -3.30 -3.87 1.20
N CYS A 22 -2.26 -3.25 1.77
CA CYS A 22 -1.20 -3.95 2.49
C CYS A 22 -1.75 -4.86 3.60
N GLN A 23 -2.70 -4.35 4.40
CA GLN A 23 -3.34 -5.11 5.47
C GLN A 23 -4.15 -6.30 4.94
N LYS A 24 -4.90 -6.11 3.85
CA LYS A 24 -5.64 -7.20 3.19
C LYS A 24 -4.70 -8.29 2.67
N LEU A 25 -3.61 -7.89 2.01
CA LEU A 25 -2.61 -8.84 1.49
C LEU A 25 -1.91 -9.61 2.61
N ALA A 26 -1.62 -8.96 3.74
CA ALA A 26 -1.11 -9.63 4.93
C ALA A 26 -2.08 -10.71 5.44
N ALA A 27 -3.38 -10.39 5.49
CA ALA A 27 -4.40 -11.35 5.89
C ALA A 27 -4.51 -12.51 4.89
N TYR A 28 -4.49 -12.25 3.58
CA TYR A 28 -4.55 -13.29 2.56
C TYR A 28 -3.32 -14.20 2.57
N ALA A 29 -2.12 -13.66 2.81
CA ALA A 29 -0.90 -14.46 2.93
C ALA A 29 -1.00 -15.50 4.05
N ASN A 30 -1.72 -15.20 5.14
CA ASN A 30 -1.96 -16.10 6.26
C ASN A 30 -3.06 -17.14 6.00
N GLN A 31 -3.97 -16.89 5.06
CA GLN A 31 -5.11 -17.77 4.77
C GLN A 31 -4.86 -18.71 3.60
N VAL A 32 -4.04 -18.29 2.63
CA VAL A 32 -3.74 -19.07 1.43
C VAL A 32 -2.81 -20.22 1.77
N GLN A 33 -3.18 -21.44 1.35
CA GLN A 33 -2.38 -22.65 1.50
C GLN A 33 -1.44 -22.89 0.32
N ASP A 34 -1.83 -22.47 -0.88
CA ASP A 34 -1.01 -22.59 -2.10
C ASP A 34 0.25 -21.71 -2.01
N GLU A 35 1.42 -22.34 -2.08
CA GLU A 35 2.70 -21.66 -1.90
C GLU A 35 3.01 -20.65 -3.00
N THR A 36 2.60 -20.94 -4.24
CA THR A 36 2.83 -20.06 -5.39
C THR A 36 2.01 -18.78 -5.25
N LEU A 37 0.72 -18.93 -4.94
CA LEU A 37 -0.20 -17.82 -4.70
C LEU A 37 0.22 -17.01 -3.48
N ARG A 38 0.66 -17.66 -2.40
CA ARG A 38 1.21 -16.96 -1.22
C ARG A 38 2.43 -16.11 -1.62
N GLY A 39 3.33 -16.64 -2.45
CA GLY A 39 4.47 -15.88 -2.98
C GLY A 39 4.05 -14.66 -3.80
N LEU A 40 3.05 -14.79 -4.66
CA LEU A 40 2.49 -13.67 -5.42
C LEU A 40 1.88 -12.60 -4.51
N ILE A 41 1.11 -13.00 -3.50
CA ILE A 41 0.52 -12.08 -2.51
C ILE A 41 1.60 -11.32 -1.75
N GLN A 42 2.64 -12.01 -1.29
CA GLN A 42 3.76 -11.39 -0.56
C GLN A 42 4.54 -10.41 -1.45
N ASN A 43 4.76 -10.74 -2.73
CA ASN A 43 5.40 -9.83 -3.66
C ASN A 43 4.56 -8.58 -3.92
N LEU A 44 3.25 -8.75 -4.10
CA LEU A 44 2.33 -7.62 -4.24
C LEU A 44 2.31 -6.76 -2.97
N GLN A 45 2.32 -7.37 -1.78
CA GLN A 45 2.37 -6.65 -0.51
C GLN A 45 3.63 -5.78 -0.39
N LYS A 46 4.80 -6.30 -0.80
CA LYS A 46 6.05 -5.52 -0.83
C LYS A 46 5.95 -4.31 -1.76
N THR A 47 5.32 -4.48 -2.92
CA THR A 47 5.09 -3.37 -3.86
C THR A 47 4.19 -2.29 -3.25
N CYS A 48 3.08 -2.68 -2.63
CA CYS A 48 2.17 -1.74 -1.95
C CYS A 48 2.86 -1.01 -0.79
N LEU A 49 3.68 -1.70 0.02
CA LEU A 49 4.46 -1.05 1.09
C LEU A 49 5.40 0.02 0.52
N ARG A 50 6.09 -0.29 -0.58
CA ARG A 50 6.95 0.68 -1.26
C ARG A 50 6.17 1.88 -1.82
N HIS A 51 4.94 1.66 -2.31
CA HIS A 51 4.09 2.77 -2.73
C HIS A 51 3.73 3.67 -1.54
N VAL A 52 3.36 3.10 -0.39
CA VAL A 52 3.08 3.88 0.83
C VAL A 52 4.29 4.72 1.23
N GLU A 53 5.50 4.14 1.23
CA GLU A 53 6.74 4.87 1.55
C GLU A 53 6.99 6.04 0.59
N ILE A 54 6.82 5.80 -0.72
CA ILE A 54 6.97 6.83 -1.74
C ILE A 54 5.94 7.95 -1.53
N LEU A 55 4.66 7.61 -1.34
CA LEU A 55 3.59 8.58 -1.13
C LEU A 55 3.80 9.37 0.17
N ALA A 56 4.20 8.70 1.25
CA ALA A 56 4.51 9.34 2.52
C ALA A 56 5.65 10.36 2.41
N SER A 57 6.66 10.10 1.57
CA SER A 57 7.75 11.05 1.33
C SER A 57 7.32 12.36 0.65
N TYR A 58 6.14 12.40 0.03
CA TYR A 58 5.54 13.63 -0.52
C TYR A 58 4.60 14.34 0.48
N ALA A 59 4.33 13.72 1.63
CA ALA A 59 3.48 14.30 2.68
C ALA A 59 4.30 15.05 3.76
N GLU A 60 5.62 14.87 3.77
CA GLU A 60 6.61 15.64 4.58
C GLU A 60 6.97 16.98 3.92
#